data_AF-A0A431U6X2-F1
#
_entry.id   AF-A0A431U6X2-F1
#
_cell.length_a   1.000
_cell.length_b   1.000
_cell.length_c   1.000
_cell.angle_alpha   90.00
_cell.angle_beta   90.00
_cell.angle_gamma   90.00
#
_symmetry.space_group_name_H-M   'P 1'
#
loop_
_entity.id
_entity.type
_entity.pdbx_description
1 polymer ?
#
loop_
_entity_poly.entity_id
_entity_poly.type
_entity_poly.pdbx_seq_one_letter_code
_entity_poly.pdbx_strand_id
1 'polypeptide(L)'
;MKLLTPVWQLGAAALVLLGSCDSARSTTDTSSGTATVETTVTTPGDVAFSRDLSQGEYRFQIQSNTLDNGQQLTIKTRRGDALVTDPVRLNVKGNVTDAVMGDLNGNGNPELYVFTSGGTMGMGGVEAYEFVDKSFRPIQALPKLSNDLATGYKGEDKYEIRGNRLVRTYPVYTGTDASATATGQSQTVEYQLNAQGLLTPTQTTPVEAMPKINSTTTTTAPTTTPPKP
;
A
#
# COMPACT_ATOMS: atom_id res chain seq x y z
N MET A 1 54.82 21.69 43.35
CA MET A 1 55.80 22.44 42.53
C MET A 1 55.89 21.77 41.16
N LYS A 2 55.66 22.55 40.08
CA LYS A 2 55.95 22.30 38.64
C LYS A 2 55.20 21.12 37.97
N LEU A 3 54.18 21.26 37.10
CA LEU A 3 53.98 21.92 35.78
C LEU A 3 54.76 21.34 34.59
N LEU A 4 54.03 21.25 33.45
CA LEU A 4 54.38 21.14 32.01
C LEU A 4 54.28 19.72 31.41
N THR A 5 53.24 19.30 30.65
CA THR A 5 52.61 19.70 29.34
C THR A 5 53.26 19.07 28.08
N PRO A 6 52.46 18.80 27.01
CA PRO A 6 52.74 17.77 25.99
C PRO A 6 53.30 18.32 24.67
N VAL A 7 53.87 17.43 23.85
CA VAL A 7 54.39 17.71 22.50
C VAL A 7 53.35 17.35 21.44
N TRP A 8 52.89 18.36 20.70
CA TRP A 8 52.29 18.25 19.37
C TRP A 8 53.41 18.30 18.32
N GLN A 9 53.36 17.44 17.30
CA GLN A 9 54.13 17.64 16.07
C GLN A 9 53.17 17.97 14.92
N LEU A 10 53.30 19.19 14.41
CA LEU A 10 52.93 19.57 13.05
C LEU A 10 54.18 19.44 12.17
N GLY A 11 54.08 18.65 11.10
CA GLY A 11 55.04 18.67 10.00
C GLY A 11 54.38 19.31 8.78
N ALA A 12 54.80 20.51 8.42
CA ALA A 12 54.48 21.16 7.15
C ALA A 12 55.73 21.16 6.28
N ALA A 13 55.62 20.73 5.02
CA ALA A 13 56.70 20.80 4.04
C ALA A 13 56.20 21.26 2.67
N ALA A 14 56.73 22.43 2.29
CA ALA A 14 57.20 22.86 0.98
C ALA A 14 56.27 22.82 -0.25
N LEU A 15 55.96 24.04 -0.71
CA LEU A 15 55.35 24.42 -1.98
C LEU A 15 56.43 24.46 -3.08
N VAL A 16 56.18 23.81 -4.23
CA VAL A 16 56.99 23.88 -5.46
C VAL A 16 56.14 24.40 -6.62
N LEU A 17 56.83 25.13 -7.50
CA LEU A 17 56.42 26.09 -8.51
C LEU A 17 56.02 25.50 -9.89
N LEU A 18 55.21 26.32 -10.61
CA LEU A 18 55.11 26.52 -12.08
C LEU A 18 54.42 25.47 -12.97
N GLY A 19 53.57 25.97 -13.88
CA GLY A 19 53.17 25.23 -15.09
C GLY A 19 51.87 25.72 -15.72
N SER A 20 51.97 26.67 -16.66
CA SER A 20 50.93 27.04 -17.63
C SER A 20 50.67 25.91 -18.64
N CYS A 21 49.42 25.76 -19.08
CA CYS A 21 48.89 25.31 -20.40
C CYS A 21 47.40 24.97 -20.16
N ASP A 22 46.42 25.76 -20.60
CA ASP A 22 45.93 26.00 -21.96
C ASP A 22 45.58 24.73 -22.77
N SER A 23 44.47 24.85 -23.52
CA SER A 23 43.88 23.93 -24.50
C SER A 23 42.79 22.96 -24.02
N ALA A 24 41.57 23.36 -24.38
CA ALA A 24 40.39 22.53 -24.48
C ALA A 24 40.58 21.35 -25.44
N ARG A 25 40.18 20.15 -25.00
CA ARG A 25 39.55 19.11 -25.85
C ARG A 25 38.97 18.02 -24.95
N SER A 26 37.68 17.72 -25.08
CA SER A 26 37.14 16.45 -24.60
C SER A 26 36.02 15.98 -25.53
N THR A 27 36.35 14.96 -26.31
CA THR A 27 35.42 14.01 -26.91
C THR A 27 35.96 12.61 -26.61
N THR A 28 35.12 11.75 -26.01
CA THR A 28 34.99 10.27 -26.18
C THR A 28 36.26 9.40 -25.97
N ASP A 29 36.28 8.26 -25.29
CA ASP A 29 35.27 7.37 -24.71
C ASP A 29 36.01 6.28 -23.87
N THR A 30 35.24 5.46 -23.16
CA THR A 30 35.55 4.07 -22.75
C THR A 30 36.30 3.79 -21.43
N SER A 31 35.46 3.61 -20.40
CA SER A 31 35.30 2.40 -19.56
C SER A 31 36.48 1.87 -18.73
N SER A 32 36.31 1.97 -17.41
CA SER A 32 36.73 0.93 -16.46
C SER A 32 35.71 0.90 -15.33
N GLY A 33 34.92 -0.17 -15.31
CA GLY A 33 33.82 -0.37 -14.38
C GLY A 33 34.29 -0.47 -12.94
N THR A 34 33.64 0.28 -12.07
CA THR A 34 33.54 -0.02 -10.65
C THR A 34 32.06 -0.12 -10.34
N ALA A 35 31.63 -1.31 -9.92
CA ALA A 35 30.26 -1.58 -9.53
C ALA A 35 29.93 -0.78 -8.26
N THR A 36 29.29 0.37 -8.45
CA THR A 36 28.61 1.09 -7.38
C THR A 36 27.34 0.32 -7.06
N VAL A 37 27.27 -0.24 -5.86
CA VAL A 37 26.01 -0.73 -5.29
C VAL A 37 25.10 0.48 -5.10
N GLU A 38 24.16 0.66 -6.03
CA GLU A 38 23.16 1.71 -6.00
C GLU A 38 22.13 1.37 -4.93
N THR A 39 22.35 1.85 -3.70
CA THR A 39 21.29 1.96 -2.71
C THR A 39 20.44 3.16 -3.13
N THR A 40 19.37 2.91 -3.87
CA THR A 40 18.38 3.95 -4.22
C THR A 40 17.70 4.44 -2.94
N VAL A 41 18.21 5.53 -2.37
CA VAL A 41 17.45 6.34 -1.41
C VAL A 41 16.49 7.20 -2.25
N THR A 42 15.29 6.69 -2.49
CA THR A 42 14.25 7.46 -3.19
C THR A 42 13.71 8.53 -2.24
N THR A 43 13.89 9.80 -2.60
CA THR A 43 13.26 10.95 -1.93
C THR A 43 11.73 10.79 -2.00
N PRO A 44 10.99 10.87 -0.87
CA PRO A 44 9.53 10.80 -0.89
C PRO A 44 8.96 11.95 -1.75
N GLY A 45 8.16 11.61 -2.78
CA GLY A 45 7.44 12.58 -3.60
C GLY A 45 6.23 13.21 -2.88
N ASP A 46 5.31 13.80 -3.64
CA ASP A 46 4.10 14.42 -3.11
C ASP A 46 3.26 13.46 -2.25
N VAL A 47 2.57 14.01 -1.26
CA VAL A 47 1.62 13.23 -0.44
C VAL A 47 0.45 12.80 -1.34
N ALA A 48 0.28 11.50 -1.52
CA ALA A 48 -0.77 10.91 -2.35
C ALA A 48 -1.97 10.39 -1.53
N PHE A 49 -1.76 10.03 -0.27
CA PHE A 49 -2.83 9.65 0.65
C PHE A 49 -2.49 10.10 2.06
N SER A 50 -3.50 10.50 2.82
CA SER A 50 -3.39 10.79 4.25
C SER A 50 -4.70 10.46 4.95
N ARG A 51 -4.61 9.74 6.07
CA ARG A 51 -5.77 9.41 6.91
C ARG A 51 -5.33 9.30 8.36
N ASP A 52 -6.09 9.95 9.24
CA ASP A 52 -5.97 9.79 10.68
C ASP A 52 -7.11 8.89 11.18
N LEU A 53 -6.76 7.83 11.89
CA LEU A 53 -7.69 6.86 12.47
C LEU A 53 -7.49 6.79 13.98
N SER A 54 -8.53 6.46 14.74
CA SER A 54 -8.43 6.29 16.20
C SER A 54 -9.14 5.02 16.63
N GLN A 55 -8.52 4.28 17.55
CA GLN A 55 -9.11 3.10 18.19
C GLN A 55 -8.60 3.02 19.62
N GLY A 56 -9.53 3.01 20.58
CA GLY A 56 -9.20 3.18 21.99
C GLY A 56 -8.49 4.53 22.23
N GLU A 57 -7.35 4.48 22.90
CA GLU A 57 -6.54 5.66 23.24
C GLU A 57 -5.45 5.98 22.21
N TYR A 58 -5.37 5.21 21.12
CA TYR A 58 -4.37 5.37 20.09
C TYR A 58 -4.92 6.10 18.88
N ARG A 59 -4.11 7.00 18.33
CA ARG A 59 -4.30 7.60 17.00
C ARG A 59 -3.24 7.04 16.05
N PHE A 60 -3.68 6.55 14.91
CA PHE A 60 -2.84 6.06 13.83
C PHE A 60 -2.89 7.08 12.70
N GLN A 61 -1.73 7.62 12.33
CA GLN A 61 -1.59 8.57 11.23
C GLN A 61 -0.96 7.84 10.05
N ILE A 62 -1.74 7.62 9.00
CA ILE A 62 -1.35 6.88 7.81
C ILE A 62 -1.12 7.91 6.71
N GLN A 63 0.09 7.94 6.15
CA GLN A 63 0.42 8.80 5.02
C GLN A 63 1.14 7.97 3.97
N SER A 64 0.87 8.23 2.70
CA SER A 64 1.72 7.73 1.63
C SER A 64 2.19 8.84 0.70
N ASN A 65 3.41 8.67 0.20
CA ASN A 65 4.07 9.57 -0.72
C ASN A 65 4.35 8.83 -2.03
N THR A 66 4.22 9.53 -3.16
CA THR A 66 4.50 8.94 -4.48
C THR A 66 5.97 8.51 -4.60
N LEU A 67 6.18 7.39 -5.28
CA LEU A 67 7.46 6.89 -5.74
C LEU A 67 7.33 6.49 -7.23
N ASP A 68 8.45 6.32 -7.93
CA ASP A 68 8.44 5.94 -9.35
C ASP A 68 7.67 4.64 -9.65
N ASN A 69 7.66 3.70 -8.71
CA ASN A 69 7.11 2.35 -8.89
C ASN A 69 6.13 1.93 -7.78
N GLY A 70 5.37 2.89 -7.23
CA GLY A 70 4.40 2.65 -6.16
C GLY A 70 4.32 3.85 -5.21
N GLN A 71 4.17 3.58 -3.91
CA GLN A 71 4.17 4.63 -2.90
C GLN A 71 4.96 4.20 -1.66
N GLN A 72 5.51 5.15 -0.93
CA GLN A 72 6.06 4.92 0.41
C GLN A 72 4.96 5.16 1.44
N LEU A 73 4.51 4.13 2.12
CA LEU A 73 3.62 4.19 3.27
C LEU A 73 4.40 4.54 4.53
N THR A 74 3.90 5.48 5.32
CA THR A 74 4.37 5.82 6.66
C THR A 74 3.20 5.72 7.64
N ILE A 75 3.39 4.99 8.74
CA ILE A 75 2.40 4.88 9.82
C ILE A 75 3.03 5.40 11.10
N LYS A 76 2.42 6.42 11.72
CA LYS A 76 2.81 6.95 13.04
C LYS A 76 1.71 6.64 14.05
N THR A 77 2.09 6.08 15.19
CA THR A 77 1.14 5.80 16.28
C THR A 77 1.36 6.76 17.43
N ARG A 78 0.28 7.40 17.88
CA ARG A 78 0.28 8.34 18.99
C ARG A 78 -0.67 7.93 20.10
N ARG A 79 -0.35 8.34 21.32
CA ARG A 79 -1.27 8.40 22.46
C ARG A 79 -1.26 9.83 22.98
N GLY A 80 -2.36 10.56 22.80
CA GLY A 80 -2.34 12.02 22.87
C GLY A 80 -1.34 12.59 21.85
N ASP A 81 -0.44 13.47 22.30
CA ASP A 81 0.59 14.04 21.43
C ASP A 81 1.87 13.19 21.37
N ALA A 82 2.05 12.23 22.28
CA ALA A 82 3.25 11.41 22.33
C ALA A 82 3.26 10.37 21.20
N LEU A 83 4.37 10.31 20.46
CA LEU A 83 4.65 9.17 19.58
C LEU A 83 4.99 7.96 20.45
N VAL A 84 4.31 6.84 20.24
CA VAL A 84 4.45 5.65 21.11
C VAL A 84 5.24 4.51 20.47
N THR A 85 5.51 4.59 19.16
CA THR A 85 6.32 3.63 18.40
C THR A 85 7.21 4.36 17.41
N ASP A 86 8.28 3.71 16.96
CA ASP A 86 8.95 4.14 15.74
C ASP A 86 7.96 4.08 14.56
N PRO A 87 7.99 5.07 13.63
CA PRO A 87 7.11 5.04 12.49
C PRO A 87 7.43 3.86 11.57
N VAL A 88 6.41 3.09 11.22
CA VAL A 88 6.53 2.06 10.16
C VAL A 88 6.71 2.77 8.83
N ARG A 89 7.67 2.32 8.02
CA ARG A 89 7.87 2.79 6.65
C ARG A 89 8.00 1.60 5.72
N LEU A 90 7.19 1.56 4.67
CA LEU A 90 7.16 0.46 3.71
C LEU A 90 6.91 0.99 2.30
N ASN A 91 7.64 0.46 1.32
CA ASN A 91 7.29 0.69 -0.08
C ASN A 91 6.17 -0.28 -0.48
N VAL A 92 5.00 0.25 -0.79
CA VAL A 92 3.84 -0.52 -1.22
C VAL A 92 3.72 -0.52 -2.74
N LYS A 93 3.20 -1.61 -3.30
CA LYS A 93 2.89 -1.71 -4.73
C LYS A 93 1.53 -1.08 -5.02
N GLY A 94 1.48 -0.30 -6.08
CA GLY A 94 0.27 0.41 -6.48
C GLY A 94 0.02 1.65 -5.61
N ASN A 95 -1.22 2.13 -5.65
CA ASN A 95 -1.66 3.32 -4.96
C ASN A 95 -2.44 2.99 -3.70
N VAL A 96 -2.10 3.61 -2.57
CA VAL A 96 -2.93 3.53 -1.36
C VAL A 96 -4.27 4.20 -1.65
N THR A 97 -5.34 3.43 -1.54
CA THR A 97 -6.71 3.90 -1.79
C THR A 97 -7.49 4.08 -0.52
N ASP A 98 -7.18 3.29 0.51
CA ASP A 98 -7.84 3.41 1.79
C ASP A 98 -7.02 2.87 2.97
N ALA A 99 -7.41 3.27 4.18
CA ALA A 99 -6.96 2.68 5.44
C ALA A 99 -8.13 2.62 6.43
N VAL A 100 -8.28 1.50 7.11
CA VAL A 100 -9.36 1.26 8.09
C VAL A 100 -8.84 0.52 9.31
N MET A 101 -9.46 0.80 10.46
CA MET A 101 -9.23 0.05 11.69
C MET A 101 -10.23 -1.09 11.82
N GLY A 102 -9.83 -2.17 12.47
CA GLY A 102 -10.65 -3.35 12.74
C GLY A 102 -10.25 -4.08 14.02
N ASP A 103 -10.96 -5.18 14.25
CA ASP A 103 -10.67 -6.23 15.22
C ASP A 103 -11.37 -7.50 14.71
N LEU A 104 -10.82 -8.08 13.63
CA LEU A 104 -11.46 -9.17 12.89
C LEU A 104 -11.44 -10.49 13.66
N ASN A 105 -10.44 -10.70 14.52
CA ASN A 105 -10.36 -11.89 15.36
C ASN A 105 -11.04 -11.69 16.74
N GLY A 106 -11.45 -10.47 17.11
CA GLY A 106 -12.20 -10.15 18.32
C GLY A 106 -11.35 -10.20 19.59
N ASN A 107 -10.04 -10.03 19.49
CA ASN A 107 -9.14 -10.11 20.63
C ASN A 107 -8.93 -8.76 21.35
N GLY A 108 -9.53 -7.68 20.84
CA GLY A 108 -9.49 -6.34 21.41
C GLY A 108 -8.25 -5.52 21.04
N ASN A 109 -7.27 -6.10 20.32
CA ASN A 109 -6.13 -5.35 19.83
C ASN A 109 -6.52 -4.55 18.58
N PRO A 110 -6.04 -3.31 18.42
CA PRO A 110 -6.26 -2.56 17.18
C PRO A 110 -5.62 -3.24 15.97
N GLU A 111 -6.38 -3.43 14.90
CA GLU A 111 -5.88 -3.94 13.62
C GLU A 111 -5.98 -2.85 12.56
N LEU A 112 -4.88 -2.55 11.87
CA LEU A 112 -4.84 -1.58 10.77
C LEU A 112 -4.77 -2.34 9.44
N TYR A 113 -5.68 -2.00 8.53
CA TYR A 113 -5.72 -2.49 7.16
C TYR A 113 -5.55 -1.34 6.19
N VAL A 114 -4.50 -1.39 5.36
CA VAL A 114 -4.23 -0.41 4.30
C VAL A 114 -4.46 -1.09 2.96
N PHE A 115 -5.34 -0.52 2.15
CA PHE A 115 -5.71 -1.07 0.84
C PHE A 115 -4.99 -0.33 -0.28
N THR A 116 -4.52 -1.09 -1.25
CA THR A 116 -3.91 -0.54 -2.47
C THR A 116 -4.65 -1.00 -3.72
N SER A 117 -4.53 -0.23 -4.80
CA SER A 117 -5.00 -0.59 -6.13
C SER A 117 -3.92 -0.37 -7.18
N GLY A 118 -4.03 -1.02 -8.35
CA GLY A 118 -3.10 -0.80 -9.45
C GLY A 118 -1.66 -1.24 -9.15
N GLY A 119 -1.48 -2.23 -8.27
CA GLY A 119 -0.19 -2.88 -8.00
C GLY A 119 0.31 -3.73 -9.16
N THR A 120 1.15 -4.72 -8.88
CA THR A 120 1.70 -5.61 -9.92
C THR A 120 0.57 -6.24 -10.74
N MET A 121 0.61 -6.08 -12.07
CA MET A 121 -0.44 -6.52 -12.99
C MET A 121 -1.83 -5.88 -12.75
N GLY A 122 -1.88 -4.68 -12.16
CA GLY A 122 -3.14 -3.99 -11.86
C GLY A 122 -3.90 -4.54 -10.66
N MET A 123 -3.30 -5.46 -9.88
CA MET A 123 -3.94 -6.06 -8.71
C MET A 123 -4.01 -5.08 -7.54
N GLY A 124 -5.11 -5.15 -6.78
CA GLY A 124 -5.16 -4.51 -5.46
C GLY A 124 -4.39 -5.32 -4.42
N GLY A 125 -4.04 -4.67 -3.31
CA GLY A 125 -3.31 -5.28 -2.21
C GLY A 125 -3.85 -4.87 -0.84
N VAL A 126 -3.40 -5.59 0.19
CA VAL A 126 -3.69 -5.29 1.60
C VAL A 126 -2.39 -5.39 2.39
N GLU A 127 -1.99 -4.29 3.02
CA GLU A 127 -0.98 -4.30 4.07
C GLU A 127 -1.71 -4.25 5.41
N ALA A 128 -1.56 -5.30 6.23
CA ALA A 128 -2.32 -5.46 7.45
C ALA A 128 -1.42 -5.69 8.66
N TYR A 129 -1.77 -5.06 9.78
CA TYR A 129 -0.99 -5.14 11.01
C TYR A 129 -1.92 -5.21 12.22
N GLU A 130 -1.53 -6.01 13.20
CA GLU A 130 -2.11 -5.99 14.54
C GLU A 130 -1.19 -5.19 15.46
N PHE A 131 -1.76 -4.28 16.24
CA PHE A 131 -1.03 -3.43 17.16
C PHE A 131 -1.09 -3.98 18.58
N VAL A 132 0.03 -4.51 19.06
CA VAL A 132 0.14 -5.15 20.38
C VAL A 132 1.42 -4.67 21.06
N ASP A 133 1.35 -4.39 22.36
CA ASP A 133 2.51 -3.99 23.18
C ASP A 133 3.33 -2.83 22.60
N LYS A 134 2.64 -1.84 21.99
CA LYS A 134 3.26 -0.70 21.30
C LYS A 134 4.17 -1.13 20.14
N SER A 135 3.77 -2.15 19.40
CA SER A 135 4.44 -2.61 18.19
C SER A 135 3.43 -3.09 17.16
N PHE A 136 3.80 -2.99 15.88
CA PHE A 136 3.02 -3.58 14.79
C PHE A 136 3.53 -4.98 14.49
N ARG A 137 2.67 -5.98 14.68
CA ARG A 137 2.86 -7.34 14.18
C ARG A 137 2.17 -7.48 12.82
N PRO A 138 2.88 -7.87 11.76
CA PRO A 138 2.24 -8.10 10.46
C PRO A 138 1.18 -9.18 10.56
N ILE A 139 0.01 -8.91 9.98
CA ILE A 139 -0.97 -9.95 9.64
C ILE A 139 -0.50 -10.58 8.33
N GLN A 140 -0.48 -11.91 8.29
CA GLN A 140 0.07 -12.63 7.14
C GLN A 140 -0.72 -12.32 5.86
N ALA A 141 0.02 -12.18 4.76
CA ALA A 141 -0.54 -11.93 3.44
C ALA A 141 -1.63 -12.94 3.07
N LEU A 142 -2.60 -12.48 2.29
CA LEU A 142 -3.70 -13.31 1.81
C LEU A 142 -3.18 -14.55 1.07
N PRO A 143 -3.80 -15.73 1.29
CA PRO A 143 -3.47 -16.91 0.53
C PRO A 143 -3.78 -16.69 -0.96
N LYS A 144 -3.09 -17.44 -1.82
CA LYS A 144 -3.44 -17.49 -3.24
C LYS A 144 -4.88 -17.99 -3.41
N LEU A 145 -5.61 -17.43 -4.37
CA LEU A 145 -6.92 -17.93 -4.76
C LEU A 145 -6.82 -19.42 -5.15
N SER A 146 -7.81 -20.22 -4.74
CA SER A 146 -7.97 -21.60 -5.23
C SER A 146 -8.25 -21.61 -6.73
N ASN A 147 -8.10 -22.76 -7.39
CA ASN A 147 -8.30 -22.88 -8.84
C ASN A 147 -9.69 -22.40 -9.29
N ASP A 148 -10.73 -22.76 -8.54
CA ASP A 148 -12.11 -22.37 -8.85
C ASP A 148 -12.29 -20.85 -8.76
N LEU A 149 -11.72 -20.22 -7.72
CA LEU A 149 -11.78 -18.77 -7.52
C LEU A 149 -10.88 -17.99 -8.47
N ALA A 150 -9.86 -18.63 -9.03
CA ALA A 150 -8.95 -18.05 -10.00
C ALA A 150 -9.48 -18.14 -11.44
N THR A 151 -10.60 -18.85 -11.68
CA THR A 151 -11.18 -18.97 -13.03
C THR A 151 -11.71 -17.61 -13.49
N GLY A 152 -11.17 -17.10 -14.61
CA GLY A 152 -11.52 -15.77 -15.13
C GLY A 152 -10.97 -14.60 -14.31
N TYR A 153 -10.09 -14.85 -13.34
CA TYR A 153 -9.47 -13.80 -12.52
C TYR A 153 -8.36 -13.05 -13.28
N LYS A 154 -8.41 -11.71 -13.27
CA LYS A 154 -7.40 -10.86 -13.92
C LYS A 154 -6.91 -9.69 -13.05
N GLY A 155 -7.10 -9.76 -11.73
CA GLY A 155 -6.76 -8.64 -10.84
C GLY A 155 -7.94 -7.73 -10.58
N GLU A 156 -7.65 -6.43 -10.45
CA GLU A 156 -8.64 -5.40 -10.11
C GLU A 156 -9.37 -5.68 -8.78
N ASP A 157 -8.67 -6.33 -7.86
CA ASP A 157 -9.14 -6.59 -6.51
C ASP A 157 -9.50 -5.28 -5.79
N LYS A 158 -10.67 -5.30 -5.16
CA LYS A 158 -11.10 -4.31 -4.17
C LYS A 158 -11.23 -4.97 -2.82
N TYR A 159 -10.77 -4.28 -1.80
CA TYR A 159 -10.80 -4.74 -0.42
C TYR A 159 -11.62 -3.79 0.44
N GLU A 160 -12.33 -4.37 1.40
CA GLU A 160 -13.05 -3.64 2.43
C GLU A 160 -13.19 -4.48 3.69
N ILE A 161 -13.47 -3.83 4.83
CA ILE A 161 -13.87 -4.53 6.04
C ILE A 161 -15.40 -4.51 6.15
N ARG A 162 -16.00 -5.69 6.30
CA ARG A 162 -17.44 -5.84 6.60
C ARG A 162 -17.61 -6.67 7.87
N GLY A 163 -18.04 -6.02 8.95
CA GLY A 163 -18.08 -6.67 10.26
C GLY A 163 -16.69 -7.14 10.69
N ASN A 164 -16.54 -8.42 10.99
CA ASN A 164 -15.27 -9.06 11.37
C ASN A 164 -14.64 -9.86 10.20
N ARG A 165 -14.86 -9.39 8.96
CA ARG A 165 -14.33 -9.99 7.74
C ARG A 165 -13.58 -8.97 6.92
N LEU A 166 -12.45 -9.40 6.36
CA LEU A 166 -11.86 -8.76 5.21
C LEU A 166 -12.54 -9.33 3.97
N VAL A 167 -13.11 -8.46 3.15
CA VAL A 167 -13.85 -8.85 1.94
C VAL A 167 -13.05 -8.42 0.73
N ARG A 168 -12.80 -9.36 -0.17
CA ARG A 168 -12.16 -9.14 -1.46
C ARG A 168 -13.20 -9.33 -2.56
N THR A 169 -13.32 -8.35 -3.44
CA THR A 169 -14.20 -8.42 -4.63
C THR A 169 -13.39 -8.14 -5.89
N TYR A 170 -13.60 -8.93 -6.94
CA TYR A 170 -12.94 -8.74 -8.24
C TYR A 170 -13.85 -9.10 -9.42
N PRO A 171 -13.68 -8.45 -10.57
CA PRO A 171 -14.43 -8.79 -11.78
C PRO A 171 -14.03 -10.15 -12.36
N VAL A 172 -15.00 -10.83 -12.99
CA VAL A 172 -14.78 -12.11 -13.69
C VAL A 172 -14.71 -11.88 -15.20
N TYR A 173 -13.73 -12.48 -15.86
CA TYR A 173 -13.52 -12.42 -17.31
C TYR A 173 -13.84 -13.75 -17.98
N THR A 174 -14.14 -13.71 -19.29
CA THR A 174 -14.43 -14.89 -20.11
C THR A 174 -13.27 -15.87 -20.27
N GLY A 175 -12.05 -15.45 -19.90
CA GLY A 175 -10.82 -16.25 -19.96
C GLY A 175 -9.66 -15.51 -19.30
N THR A 176 -8.44 -16.01 -19.48
CA THR A 176 -7.21 -15.43 -18.89
C THR A 176 -6.26 -14.83 -19.93
N ASP A 177 -6.56 -14.97 -21.21
CA ASP A 177 -5.75 -14.40 -22.30
C ASP A 177 -6.05 -12.91 -22.53
N ALA A 178 -5.31 -12.30 -23.46
CA ALA A 178 -5.45 -10.88 -23.81
C ALA A 178 -6.77 -10.55 -24.52
N SER A 179 -7.46 -11.54 -25.11
CA SER A 179 -8.76 -11.37 -25.76
C SER A 179 -9.95 -11.49 -24.80
N ALA A 180 -9.71 -11.92 -23.56
CA ALA A 180 -10.74 -12.06 -22.54
C ALA A 180 -11.44 -10.72 -22.25
N THR A 181 -12.76 -10.77 -22.18
CA THR A 181 -13.62 -9.61 -21.91
C THR A 181 -14.28 -9.75 -20.54
N ALA A 182 -14.58 -8.62 -19.90
CA ALA A 182 -15.28 -8.63 -18.62
C ALA A 182 -16.71 -9.18 -18.81
N THR A 183 -17.09 -10.14 -17.98
CA THR A 183 -18.44 -10.74 -18.03
C THR A 183 -19.53 -9.84 -17.44
N GLY A 184 -19.14 -8.78 -16.72
CA GLY A 184 -20.03 -7.95 -15.91
C GLY A 184 -20.38 -8.56 -14.55
N GLN A 185 -19.97 -9.80 -14.27
CA GLN A 185 -20.11 -10.45 -12.96
C GLN A 185 -18.90 -10.13 -12.06
N SER A 186 -19.09 -10.27 -10.76
CA SER A 186 -18.01 -10.15 -9.77
C SER A 186 -17.99 -11.37 -8.86
N GLN A 187 -16.78 -11.72 -8.40
CA GLN A 187 -16.57 -12.75 -7.40
C GLN A 187 -16.22 -12.07 -6.08
N THR A 188 -16.81 -12.56 -4.98
CA THR A 188 -16.49 -12.11 -3.63
C THR A 188 -15.93 -13.27 -2.80
N VAL A 189 -14.88 -12.98 -2.04
CA VAL A 189 -14.23 -13.88 -1.08
C VAL A 189 -14.14 -13.17 0.26
N GLU A 190 -14.65 -13.81 1.30
CA GLU A 190 -14.52 -13.32 2.68
C GLU A 190 -13.41 -14.07 3.41
N TYR A 191 -12.60 -13.31 4.15
CA TYR A 191 -11.51 -13.84 4.97
C TYR A 191 -11.77 -13.58 6.45
N GLN A 192 -11.54 -14.60 7.26
CA GLN A 192 -11.50 -14.52 8.71
C GLN A 192 -10.06 -14.56 9.20
N LEU A 193 -9.73 -13.65 10.11
CA LEU A 193 -8.45 -13.64 10.82
C LEU A 193 -8.50 -14.62 11.99
N ASN A 194 -7.48 -15.47 12.11
CA ASN A 194 -7.33 -16.35 13.28
C ASN A 194 -6.34 -15.78 14.32
N ALA A 195 -6.23 -16.45 15.46
CA ALA A 195 -5.37 -16.03 16.57
C ALA A 195 -3.86 -16.03 16.23
N GLN A 196 -3.46 -16.70 15.15
CA GLN A 196 -2.08 -16.76 14.67
C GLN A 196 -1.77 -15.64 13.67
N GLY A 197 -2.70 -14.72 13.41
CA GLY A 197 -2.50 -13.63 12.46
C GLY A 197 -2.63 -14.07 10.99
N LEU A 198 -3.31 -15.19 10.71
CA LEU A 198 -3.54 -15.68 9.35
C LEU A 198 -4.98 -15.42 8.90
N LEU A 199 -5.12 -14.83 7.72
CA LEU A 199 -6.39 -14.65 7.03
C LEU A 199 -6.75 -15.91 6.23
N THR A 200 -7.90 -16.50 6.53
CA THR A 200 -8.38 -17.75 5.90
C THR A 200 -9.74 -17.52 5.22
N PRO A 201 -9.95 -18.02 3.98
CA PRO A 201 -11.20 -17.83 3.28
C PRO A 201 -12.33 -18.65 3.94
N THR A 202 -13.47 -18.02 4.21
CA THR A 202 -14.61 -18.67 4.91
C THR A 202 -15.87 -18.81 4.07
N GLN A 203 -16.11 -17.91 3.11
CA GLN A 203 -17.28 -17.95 2.24
C GLN A 203 -16.96 -17.37 0.87
N THR A 204 -17.51 -18.00 -0.16
CA THR A 204 -17.37 -17.59 -1.56
C THR A 204 -18.76 -17.51 -2.17
N THR A 205 -19.14 -16.33 -2.62
CA THR A 205 -20.43 -16.12 -3.28
C THR A 205 -20.15 -15.48 -4.64
N PRO A 206 -20.60 -16.08 -5.75
CA PRO A 206 -20.73 -15.34 -6.99
C PRO A 206 -21.75 -14.22 -6.74
N VAL A 207 -21.33 -12.96 -6.88
CA VAL A 207 -22.25 -11.84 -6.73
C VAL A 207 -22.67 -11.42 -8.13
N GLU A 208 -23.95 -11.66 -8.42
CA GLU A 208 -24.56 -11.31 -9.71
C GLU A 208 -24.42 -9.80 -9.98
N ALA A 209 -24.26 -9.44 -11.27
CA ALA A 209 -23.89 -8.13 -11.79
C ALA A 209 -24.20 -6.91 -10.88
N MET A 210 -23.19 -6.05 -10.66
CA MET A 210 -23.42 -4.69 -10.17
C MET A 210 -24.46 -4.01 -11.07
N PRO A 211 -25.53 -3.39 -10.51
CA PRO A 211 -26.49 -2.68 -11.31
C PRO A 211 -25.76 -1.57 -12.08
N LYS A 212 -25.88 -1.57 -13.41
CA LYS A 212 -25.54 -0.38 -14.19
C LYS A 212 -26.49 0.71 -13.70
N ILE A 213 -25.94 1.76 -13.10
CA ILE A 213 -26.68 2.99 -12.81
C ILE A 213 -27.10 3.65 -14.12
N ASN A 214 -28.22 3.19 -14.69
CA ASN A 214 -28.86 3.87 -15.80
C ASN A 214 -29.63 5.07 -15.25
N SER A 215 -28.99 6.24 -15.31
CA SER A 215 -29.64 7.53 -15.13
C SER A 215 -30.57 7.82 -16.32
N THR A 216 -31.79 7.28 -16.30
CA THR A 216 -32.90 7.79 -17.10
C THR A 216 -34.24 7.38 -16.47
N THR A 217 -34.75 8.25 -15.61
CA THR A 217 -36.15 8.22 -15.17
C THR A 217 -37.03 8.71 -16.30
N THR A 218 -37.82 7.81 -16.91
CA THR A 218 -39.00 8.19 -17.69
C THR A 218 -40.24 7.73 -16.93
N THR A 219 -40.85 8.68 -16.24
CA THR A 219 -42.14 8.57 -15.56
C THR A 219 -43.22 8.19 -16.57
N THR A 220 -43.84 7.03 -16.40
CA THR A 220 -45.14 6.71 -17.02
C THR A 220 -46.20 6.73 -15.92
N ALA A 221 -47.17 7.63 -16.08
CA ALA A 221 -48.29 7.83 -15.17
C ALA A 221 -49.27 6.64 -15.21
N PRO A 222 -49.96 6.30 -14.10
CA PRO A 222 -50.94 5.22 -14.09
C PRO A 222 -52.28 5.69 -14.69
N THR A 223 -52.79 4.91 -15.64
CA THR A 223 -54.12 5.06 -16.23
C THR A 223 -55.18 4.53 -15.26
N THR A 224 -56.05 5.39 -14.75
CA THR A 224 -57.21 5.01 -13.92
C THR A 224 -58.39 4.65 -14.80
N THR A 225 -58.89 3.41 -14.69
CA THR A 225 -60.14 2.96 -15.32
C THR A 225 -61.34 3.42 -14.49
N PRO A 226 -62.39 4.04 -15.08
CA PRO A 226 -63.59 4.44 -14.35
C PRO A 226 -64.56 3.25 -14.15
N PRO A 227 -65.39 3.26 -13.08
CA PRO A 227 -66.31 2.17 -12.79
C PRO A 227 -67.50 2.16 -13.75
N LYS A 228 -67.94 0.94 -14.11
CA LYS A 228 -69.04 0.64 -15.04
C LYS A 228 -70.42 0.88 -14.37
N PRO A 229 -71.45 1.34 -15.12
CA PRO A 229 -72.75 1.81 -14.61
C PRO A 229 -73.58 0.77 -13.84
#